data_AF-A0A8X6H704-F1
#
_entry.id   AF-A0A8X6H704-F1
#
_cell.length_a   1.000
_cell.length_b   1.000
_cell.length_c   1.000
_cell.angle_alpha   90.00
_cell.angle_beta   90.00
_cell.angle_gamma   90.00
#
_symmetry.space_group_name_H-M   'P 1'
#
loop_
_entity.id
_entity.type
_entity.pdbx_description
1 polymer ?
#
loop_
_entity_poly.entity_id
_entity_poly.type
_entity_poly.pdbx_seq_one_letter_code
_entity_poly.pdbx_strand_id
1 'polypeptide(L)'
;MFLCKPNDNFDQYESKLFRFNESSTSDEESSDSEITFRERRKGTHADSEFEIIMKVFVSFIRHRKDLINSYEDGCNELKLFDAMKKEFKQLRRTWLNVVDYISATDELEMAKISIRLLLPGEEPPKPPVPYIIVPHMLQYTMLQFQSDIISHQSELKKKLGQLFYLQNLKKLENIDRPFEESCPVCCEKLEDSWSVLQCGHNFCLSCIHMLLNPSESQSSIVNLIILCPICRESTSSKDVYYIDSPHLQEEDIDIKGNYSTKVSSIVKCLIKIRHKDCSAKSLVFSTWADLLYFLEQALDENEIPFVNLTNRKNFQKNLDLFKQSSTVNVLLLPLNVGANGLNMIEATNVLLAEPLLDNSKALQAIGRVHRIGQTRETTVHKFIIKDTIEENIHETHKSDLSESLESSLTVQDLMCLFDDE
;
A
#
# COMPACT_ATOMS: atom_id res chain seq x y z
N MET A 1 33.11 -34.19 3.78
CA MET A 1 34.56 -34.07 3.47
C MET A 1 34.90 -34.25 1.99
N PHE A 2 34.25 -35.15 1.24
CA PHE A 2 34.56 -35.38 -0.19
C PHE A 2 34.16 -34.25 -1.15
N LEU A 3 33.11 -33.47 -0.86
CA LEU A 3 32.67 -32.36 -1.71
C LEU A 3 33.39 -31.03 -1.42
N CYS A 4 33.88 -30.85 -0.20
CA CYS A 4 34.55 -29.62 0.23
C CYS A 4 35.93 -29.44 -0.43
N LYS A 5 36.71 -30.53 -0.59
CA LYS A 5 38.03 -30.46 -1.23
C LYS A 5 37.97 -30.03 -2.71
N PRO A 6 37.07 -30.58 -3.55
CA PRO A 6 36.82 -30.05 -4.88
C PRO A 6 36.40 -28.58 -4.88
N ASN A 7 35.56 -28.15 -3.93
CA ASN A 7 35.18 -26.74 -3.81
C ASN A 7 36.40 -25.84 -3.54
N ASP A 8 37.27 -26.23 -2.60
CA ASP A 8 38.49 -25.48 -2.31
C ASP A 8 39.41 -25.40 -3.54
N ASN A 9 39.49 -26.46 -4.34
CA ASN A 9 40.23 -26.44 -5.62
C ASN A 9 39.58 -25.52 -6.67
N PHE A 10 38.25 -25.51 -6.76
CA PHE A 10 37.54 -24.56 -7.62
C PHE A 10 37.84 -23.12 -7.19
N ASP A 11 37.80 -22.83 -5.89
CA ASP A 11 38.05 -21.50 -5.36
C ASP A 11 39.52 -21.06 -5.61
N GLN A 12 40.50 -21.97 -5.48
CA GLN A 12 41.91 -21.71 -5.84
C GLN A 12 42.12 -21.49 -7.34
N TYR A 13 41.39 -22.22 -8.19
CA TYR A 13 41.51 -22.06 -9.64
C TYR A 13 40.82 -20.76 -10.09
N GLU A 14 39.66 -20.44 -9.50
CA GLU A 14 38.97 -19.19 -9.70
C GLU A 14 39.86 -18.00 -9.36
N SER A 15 40.58 -18.05 -8.23
CA SER A 15 41.49 -16.98 -7.77
C SER A 15 42.66 -16.69 -8.72
N LYS A 16 43.01 -17.63 -9.60
CA LYS A 16 44.05 -17.44 -10.62
C LYS A 16 43.46 -17.00 -11.96
N LEU A 17 42.24 -17.44 -12.27
CA LEU A 17 41.59 -17.19 -13.55
C LEU A 17 40.88 -15.84 -13.60
N PHE A 18 40.40 -15.35 -12.46
CA PHE A 18 39.68 -14.09 -12.34
C PHE A 18 40.32 -13.17 -11.30
N ARG A 19 40.04 -11.87 -11.41
CA ARG A 19 40.41 -10.90 -10.38
C ARG A 19 39.44 -10.93 -9.20
N PHE A 20 40.01 -10.81 -8.01
CA PHE A 20 39.27 -10.69 -6.75
C PHE A 20 39.56 -9.33 -6.11
N ASN A 21 38.53 -8.70 -5.56
CA ASN A 21 38.71 -7.60 -4.62
C ASN A 21 38.57 -8.19 -3.22
N GLU A 22 39.63 -8.14 -2.43
CA GLU A 22 39.53 -8.38 -0.99
C GLU A 22 38.98 -7.10 -0.35
N SER A 23 37.66 -7.02 -0.21
CA SER A 23 37.05 -5.97 0.62
C SER A 23 36.98 -6.47 2.06
N SER A 24 37.91 -6.02 2.90
CA SER A 24 37.76 -6.05 4.35
C SER A 24 36.74 -4.99 4.76
N THR A 25 35.46 -5.34 4.82
CA THR A 25 34.49 -4.51 5.56
C THR A 25 34.59 -4.89 7.02
N SER A 26 35.37 -4.12 7.77
CA SER A 26 35.18 -3.96 9.21
C SER A 26 33.84 -3.24 9.40
N ASP A 27 32.82 -3.92 9.90
CA ASP A 27 31.70 -3.25 10.54
C ASP A 27 31.12 -4.15 11.64
N GLU A 28 30.71 -3.45 12.70
CA GLU A 28 30.50 -3.88 14.07
C GLU A 28 29.23 -4.71 14.29
N GLU A 29 29.31 -5.57 15.30
CA GLU A 29 28.23 -6.06 16.19
C GLU A 29 26.85 -6.42 15.60
N SER A 30 26.58 -7.72 15.53
CA SER A 30 25.30 -8.25 16.05
C SER A 30 25.52 -9.60 16.71
N SER A 31 25.13 -9.66 17.97
CA SER A 31 25.01 -10.87 18.76
C SER A 31 23.96 -11.80 18.14
N ASP A 32 24.37 -12.95 17.63
CA ASP A 32 23.71 -14.21 17.93
C ASP A 32 24.56 -15.41 17.49
N SER A 33 24.49 -16.43 18.31
CA SER A 33 25.19 -17.71 18.31
C SER A 33 25.54 -18.32 16.94
N GLU A 34 26.83 -18.60 16.76
CA GLU A 34 27.41 -19.77 16.07
C GLU A 34 26.80 -20.18 14.72
N ILE A 35 27.10 -19.42 13.67
CA ILE A 35 27.54 -20.00 12.38
C ILE A 35 28.70 -19.15 11.88
N THR A 36 29.91 -19.70 11.87
CA THR A 36 31.06 -19.09 11.19
C THR A 36 30.82 -19.12 9.68
N PHE A 37 30.13 -18.11 9.16
CA PHE A 37 30.10 -17.88 7.73
C PHE A 37 31.50 -17.40 7.30
N ARG A 38 32.27 -18.29 6.65
CA ARG A 38 33.47 -17.90 5.90
C ARG A 38 33.14 -16.66 5.06
N GLU A 39 33.96 -15.62 5.16
CA GLU A 39 33.92 -14.44 4.30
C GLU A 39 33.67 -14.88 2.84
N ARG A 40 32.48 -14.58 2.30
CA ARG A 40 32.17 -14.93 0.92
C ARG A 40 32.95 -13.98 0.01
N ARG A 41 34.14 -14.44 -0.41
CA ARG A 41 34.90 -13.86 -1.52
C ARG A 41 33.98 -13.75 -2.74
N LYS A 42 33.50 -12.54 -3.06
CA LYS A 42 32.78 -12.28 -4.31
C LYS A 42 33.82 -12.03 -5.41
N GLY A 43 34.08 -13.05 -6.22
CA GLY A 43 34.86 -12.90 -7.45
C GLY A 43 34.18 -11.89 -8.37
N THR A 44 34.92 -10.89 -8.85
CA THR A 44 34.36 -9.86 -9.75
C THR A 44 34.12 -10.39 -11.17
N HIS A 45 34.49 -11.66 -11.44
CA HIS A 45 34.60 -12.28 -12.77
C HIS A 45 35.37 -11.42 -13.80
N ALA A 46 36.12 -10.41 -13.34
CA ALA A 46 36.96 -9.58 -14.18
C ALA A 46 38.23 -10.33 -14.57
N ASP A 47 38.86 -9.87 -15.66
CA ASP A 47 40.10 -10.44 -16.19
C ASP A 47 41.18 -10.49 -15.11
N SER A 48 41.89 -11.61 -15.03
CA SER A 48 43.03 -11.74 -14.11
C SER A 48 44.14 -10.75 -14.46
N GLU A 49 45.01 -10.46 -13.51
CA GLU A 49 46.17 -9.60 -13.76
C GLU A 49 47.04 -10.13 -14.90
N PHE A 50 47.19 -11.46 -15.00
CA PHE A 50 47.93 -12.11 -16.08
C PHE A 50 47.29 -11.86 -17.44
N GLU A 51 45.97 -11.98 -17.55
CA GLU A 51 45.26 -11.70 -18.79
C GLU A 51 45.34 -10.23 -19.20
N ILE A 52 45.25 -9.31 -18.23
CA ILE A 52 45.43 -7.87 -18.48
C ILE A 52 46.84 -7.61 -19.04
N ILE A 53 47.87 -8.18 -18.42
CA ILE A 53 49.27 -8.07 -18.89
C ILE A 53 49.41 -8.63 -20.31
N MET A 54 48.83 -9.79 -20.60
CA MET A 54 48.85 -10.38 -21.95
C MET A 54 48.13 -9.50 -22.97
N LYS A 55 46.98 -8.89 -22.63
CA LYS A 55 46.28 -7.93 -23.49
C LYS A 55 47.13 -6.71 -23.81
N VAL A 56 47.90 -6.20 -22.83
CA VAL A 56 48.84 -5.09 -23.03
C VAL A 56 49.98 -5.50 -23.97
N PHE A 57 50.58 -6.68 -23.78
CA PHE A 57 51.64 -7.19 -24.67
C PHE A 57 51.16 -7.37 -26.12
N VAL A 58 50.00 -8.00 -26.31
CA VAL A 58 49.42 -8.18 -27.65
C VAL A 58 49.12 -6.84 -28.31
N SER A 59 48.62 -5.86 -27.54
CA SER A 59 48.38 -4.49 -28.03
C SER A 59 49.67 -3.80 -28.46
N PHE A 60 50.75 -3.96 -27.71
CA PHE A 60 52.08 -3.39 -28.02
C PHE A 60 52.69 -4.00 -29.28
N ILE A 61 52.56 -5.32 -29.46
CA ILE A 61 53.14 -6.06 -30.59
C ILE A 61 52.34 -5.86 -31.88
N ARG A 62 51.04 -5.52 -31.79
CA ARG A 62 50.12 -5.35 -32.94
C ARG A 62 50.68 -4.51 -34.10
N HIS A 63 51.47 -3.48 -33.80
CA HIS A 63 51.99 -2.55 -34.80
C HIS A 63 53.39 -2.91 -35.33
N ARG A 64 54.00 -3.99 -34.83
CA ARG A 64 55.36 -4.44 -35.15
C ARG A 64 55.34 -5.59 -36.16
N LYS A 65 55.66 -5.28 -37.42
CA LYS A 65 55.67 -6.25 -38.54
C LYS A 65 56.76 -7.33 -38.40
N ASP A 66 57.77 -7.06 -37.59
CA ASP A 66 58.86 -7.98 -37.24
C ASP A 66 58.43 -9.13 -36.32
N LEU A 67 57.25 -9.04 -35.69
CA LEU A 67 56.79 -9.98 -34.65
C LEU A 67 55.41 -10.58 -34.94
N ILE A 68 55.05 -10.77 -36.21
CA ILE A 68 53.72 -11.28 -36.63
C ILE A 68 53.40 -12.63 -35.97
N ASN A 69 54.35 -13.58 -35.94
CA ASN A 69 54.12 -14.89 -35.31
C ASN A 69 53.79 -14.76 -33.82
N SER A 70 54.53 -13.92 -33.09
CA SER A 70 54.28 -13.68 -31.66
C SER A 70 52.95 -12.96 -31.40
N TYR A 71 52.47 -12.15 -32.35
CA TYR A 71 51.14 -11.55 -32.29
C TYR A 71 50.03 -12.60 -32.45
N GLU A 72 50.17 -13.50 -33.43
CA GLU A 72 49.22 -14.60 -33.65
C GLU A 72 49.17 -15.54 -32.44
N ASP A 73 50.32 -15.91 -31.88
CA ASP A 73 50.42 -16.72 -30.66
C ASP A 73 49.71 -16.04 -29.48
N GLY A 74 49.97 -14.74 -29.26
CA GLY A 74 49.31 -13.98 -28.20
C GLY A 74 47.79 -13.87 -28.38
N CYS A 75 47.30 -13.74 -29.62
CA CYS A 75 45.86 -13.79 -29.90
C CYS A 75 45.26 -15.17 -29.64
N ASN A 76 45.98 -16.25 -29.89
CA ASN A 76 45.54 -17.62 -29.60
C ASN A 76 45.49 -17.88 -28.09
N GLU A 77 46.49 -17.41 -27.33
CA GLU A 77 46.51 -17.48 -25.87
C GLU A 77 45.32 -16.73 -25.25
N LEU A 78 44.97 -15.53 -25.74
CA LEU A 78 43.79 -14.80 -25.24
C LEU A 78 42.48 -15.55 -25.53
N LYS A 79 42.35 -16.21 -26.68
CA LYS A 79 41.19 -17.09 -26.98
C LYS A 79 41.16 -18.29 -26.03
N LEU A 80 42.31 -18.83 -25.65
CA LEU A 80 42.41 -19.92 -24.69
C LEU A 80 41.92 -19.47 -23.30
N PHE A 81 42.30 -18.27 -22.83
CA PHE A 81 41.78 -17.70 -21.58
C PHE A 81 40.25 -17.58 -21.59
N ASP A 82 39.66 -17.08 -22.67
CA ASP A 82 38.20 -17.01 -22.80
C ASP A 82 37.53 -18.40 -22.78
N ALA A 83 38.17 -19.40 -23.41
CA ALA A 83 37.71 -20.78 -23.37
C ALA A 83 37.77 -21.36 -21.95
N MET A 84 38.88 -21.16 -21.23
CA MET A 84 39.07 -21.59 -19.85
C MET A 84 38.04 -20.96 -18.90
N LYS A 85 37.71 -19.68 -19.08
CA LYS A 85 36.64 -19.01 -18.30
C LYS A 85 35.26 -19.63 -18.53
N LYS A 86 34.93 -19.97 -19.78
CA LYS A 86 33.67 -20.63 -20.12
C LYS A 86 33.62 -22.04 -19.57
N GLU A 87 34.72 -22.79 -19.70
CA GLU A 87 34.87 -24.12 -19.13
C GLU A 87 34.71 -24.10 -17.61
N PHE A 88 35.39 -23.19 -16.91
CA PHE A 88 35.25 -23.02 -15.47
C PHE A 88 33.81 -22.83 -15.02
N LYS A 89 33.07 -21.92 -15.68
CA LYS A 89 31.66 -21.67 -15.35
C LYS A 89 30.81 -22.93 -15.52
N GLN A 90 31.05 -23.69 -16.59
CA GLN A 90 30.33 -24.93 -16.83
C GLN A 90 30.71 -26.01 -15.80
N LEU A 91 32.00 -26.14 -15.47
CA LEU A 91 32.48 -27.08 -14.45
C LEU A 91 31.90 -26.76 -13.07
N ARG A 92 31.91 -25.48 -12.65
CA ARG A 92 31.33 -25.04 -11.37
C ARG A 92 29.83 -25.33 -11.33
N ARG A 93 29.11 -25.08 -12.42
CA ARG A 93 27.68 -25.42 -12.53
C ARG A 93 27.44 -26.93 -12.40
N THR A 94 28.21 -27.76 -13.10
CA THR A 94 28.07 -29.22 -12.98
C THR A 94 28.40 -29.71 -11.58
N TRP A 95 29.39 -29.11 -10.92
CA TRP A 95 29.74 -29.43 -9.54
C TRP A 95 28.60 -29.07 -8.58
N LEU A 96 27.99 -27.89 -8.72
CA LEU A 96 26.82 -27.49 -7.94
C LEU A 96 25.65 -28.46 -8.12
N ASN A 97 25.34 -28.87 -9.35
CA ASN A 97 24.29 -29.86 -9.60
C ASN A 97 24.54 -31.20 -8.89
N VAL A 98 25.81 -31.64 -8.78
CA VAL A 98 26.17 -32.86 -8.04
C VAL A 98 25.96 -32.66 -6.54
N VAL A 99 26.32 -31.50 -6.00
CA VAL A 99 26.04 -31.14 -4.60
C VAL A 99 24.55 -31.15 -4.33
N ASP A 100 23.76 -30.46 -5.17
CA ASP A 100 22.30 -30.39 -5.04
C ASP A 100 21.65 -31.78 -5.13
N TYR A 101 22.14 -32.65 -6.00
CA TYR A 101 21.65 -34.03 -6.09
C TYR A 101 21.90 -34.82 -4.81
N ILE A 102 23.09 -34.69 -4.21
CA ILE A 102 23.43 -35.36 -2.95
C ILE A 102 22.58 -34.78 -1.82
N SER A 103 22.44 -33.45 -1.74
CA SER A 103 21.58 -32.77 -0.77
C SER A 103 20.12 -33.20 -0.90
N ALA A 104 19.56 -33.27 -2.10
CA ALA A 104 18.20 -33.75 -2.33
C ALA A 104 18.03 -35.22 -1.93
N THR A 105 19.06 -36.05 -2.11
CA THR A 105 19.03 -37.45 -1.67
C THR A 105 18.99 -37.55 -0.14
N ASP A 106 19.81 -36.74 0.55
CA ASP A 106 19.81 -36.63 2.01
C ASP A 106 18.47 -36.11 2.53
N GLU A 107 17.89 -35.07 1.92
CA GLU A 107 16.56 -34.55 2.26
C GLU A 107 15.46 -35.62 2.14
N LEU A 108 15.52 -36.47 1.11
CA LEU A 108 14.58 -37.58 0.93
C LEU A 108 14.76 -38.69 1.97
N GLU A 109 15.99 -38.95 2.43
CA GLU A 109 16.24 -39.87 3.53
C GLU A 109 15.72 -39.28 4.84
N MET A 110 16.06 -38.02 5.12
CA MET A 110 15.61 -37.27 6.29
C MET A 110 14.09 -37.20 6.41
N ALA A 111 13.36 -37.03 5.29
CA ALA A 111 11.90 -36.99 5.27
C ALA A 111 11.23 -38.32 5.70
N LYS A 112 11.94 -39.45 5.61
CA LYS A 112 11.43 -40.77 6.03
C LYS A 112 11.70 -41.08 7.49
N ILE A 113 12.56 -40.31 8.15
CA ILE A 113 12.95 -40.57 9.53
C ILE A 113 11.81 -40.19 10.46
N SER A 114 11.37 -41.15 11.26
CA SER A 114 10.42 -40.90 12.34
C SER A 114 11.14 -40.42 13.61
N ILE A 115 10.48 -39.53 14.35
CA ILE A 115 10.94 -39.10 15.67
C ILE A 115 11.11 -40.32 16.58
N ARG A 116 12.25 -40.40 17.28
CA ARG A 116 12.52 -41.43 18.29
C ARG A 116 13.07 -40.83 19.58
N LEU A 117 12.93 -41.59 20.66
CA LEU A 117 13.59 -41.26 21.93
C LEU A 117 15.06 -41.66 21.91
N LEU A 118 15.90 -40.86 22.56
CA LEU A 118 17.29 -41.20 22.84
C LEU A 118 17.35 -42.46 23.71
N LEU A 119 18.16 -43.45 23.31
CA LEU A 119 18.26 -44.72 24.04
C LEU A 119 19.14 -44.58 25.29
N PRO A 120 18.93 -45.40 26.33
CA PRO A 120 19.78 -45.41 27.52
C PRO A 120 21.23 -45.76 27.16
N GLY A 121 22.16 -44.83 27.39
CA GLY A 121 23.59 -44.99 27.09
C GLY A 121 24.03 -44.44 25.72
N GLU A 122 23.12 -43.93 24.91
CA GLU A 122 23.44 -43.21 23.68
C GLU A 122 23.78 -41.75 24.00
N GLU A 123 24.90 -41.23 23.48
CA GLU A 123 25.22 -39.81 23.60
C GLU A 123 24.30 -38.98 22.69
N PRO A 124 23.78 -37.83 23.16
CA PRO A 124 22.98 -36.96 22.32
C PRO A 124 23.82 -36.42 21.16
N PRO A 125 23.27 -36.35 19.94
CA PRO A 125 23.99 -35.86 18.78
C PRO A 125 24.43 -34.40 18.97
N LYS A 126 25.61 -34.08 18.46
CA LYS A 126 26.19 -32.72 18.45
C LYS A 126 26.51 -32.36 17.00
N PRO A 127 25.79 -31.41 16.37
CA PRO A 127 24.69 -30.59 16.93
C PRO A 127 23.40 -31.42 17.18
N PRO A 128 22.48 -30.91 18.02
CA PRO A 128 21.20 -31.58 18.28
C PRO A 128 20.39 -31.70 17.00
N VAL A 129 19.74 -32.85 16.79
CA VAL A 129 18.91 -33.13 15.62
C VAL A 129 17.43 -33.20 16.01
N PRO A 130 16.50 -32.72 15.16
CA PRO A 130 15.10 -32.56 15.53
C PRO A 130 14.33 -33.88 15.74
N TYR A 131 14.81 -34.98 15.15
CA TYR A 131 14.15 -36.29 15.18
C TYR A 131 14.58 -37.18 16.37
N ILE A 132 15.48 -36.71 17.24
CA ILE A 132 15.87 -37.42 18.46
C ILE A 132 15.48 -36.58 19.68
N ILE A 133 14.54 -37.10 20.48
CA ILE A 133 14.04 -36.43 21.68
C ILE A 133 14.67 -37.05 22.93
N VAL A 134 15.17 -36.21 23.82
CA VAL A 134 15.68 -36.65 25.12
C VAL A 134 14.49 -36.98 26.04
N PRO A 135 14.50 -38.11 26.79
CA PRO A 135 13.33 -38.57 27.55
C PRO A 135 12.66 -37.53 28.47
N HIS A 136 13.43 -36.66 29.12
CA HIS A 136 12.87 -35.63 30.01
C HIS A 136 12.20 -34.47 29.26
N MET A 137 12.50 -34.27 27.97
CA MET A 137 11.86 -33.26 27.13
C MET A 137 10.59 -33.77 26.45
N LEU A 138 10.33 -35.09 26.48
CA LEU A 138 9.21 -35.71 25.76
C LEU A 138 7.87 -35.02 26.02
N GLN A 139 7.53 -34.79 27.29
CA GLN A 139 6.25 -34.18 27.64
C GLN A 139 6.14 -32.74 27.13
N TYR A 140 7.25 -31.98 27.21
CA TYR A 140 7.31 -30.62 26.69
C TYR A 140 7.14 -30.61 25.17
N THR A 141 7.88 -31.45 24.44
CA THR A 141 7.80 -31.53 22.98
C THR A 141 6.42 -32.01 22.51
N MET A 142 5.78 -32.93 23.23
CA MET A 142 4.41 -33.35 22.93
C MET A 142 3.41 -32.19 23.09
N LEU A 143 3.51 -31.41 24.16
CA LEU A 143 2.65 -30.24 24.37
C LEU A 143 2.88 -29.18 23.29
N GLN A 144 4.14 -28.96 22.90
CA GLN A 144 4.49 -28.05 21.80
C GLN A 144 3.81 -28.49 20.50
N PHE A 145 3.95 -29.76 20.09
CA PHE A 145 3.29 -30.26 18.87
C PHE A 145 1.76 -30.18 18.94
N GLN A 146 1.16 -30.42 20.11
CA GLN A 146 -0.29 -30.24 20.29
C GLN A 146 -0.72 -28.78 20.08
N SER A 147 0.04 -27.83 20.63
CA SER A 147 -0.18 -26.40 20.41
C SER A 147 -0.01 -26.02 18.94
N ASP A 148 1.04 -26.50 18.29
CA ASP A 148 1.33 -26.23 16.87
C ASP A 148 0.22 -26.77 15.96
N ILE A 149 -0.30 -27.98 16.24
CA ILE A 149 -1.44 -28.55 15.50
C ILE A 149 -2.66 -27.62 15.59
N ILE A 150 -3.02 -27.15 16.78
CA ILE A 150 -4.18 -26.27 16.96
C ILE A 150 -3.97 -24.94 16.22
N SER A 151 -2.78 -24.34 16.37
CA SER A 151 -2.41 -23.08 15.72
C SER A 151 -2.48 -23.19 14.20
N HIS A 152 -1.81 -24.19 13.61
CA HIS A 152 -1.77 -24.38 12.17
C HIS A 152 -3.10 -24.84 11.58
N GLN A 153 -3.92 -25.60 12.32
CA GLN A 153 -5.29 -25.92 11.87
C GLN A 153 -6.16 -24.66 11.78
N SER A 154 -6.06 -23.76 12.76
CA SER A 154 -6.75 -22.47 12.73
C SER A 154 -6.28 -21.63 11.55
N GLU A 155 -4.97 -21.52 11.34
CA GLU A 155 -4.40 -20.77 10.23
C GLU A 155 -4.80 -21.34 8.86
N LEU A 156 -4.72 -22.66 8.68
CA LEU A 156 -5.13 -23.34 7.45
C LEU A 156 -6.61 -23.05 7.13
N LYS A 157 -7.49 -23.11 8.12
CA LYS A 157 -8.91 -22.76 7.94
C LYS A 157 -9.09 -21.32 7.49
N LYS A 158 -8.40 -20.35 8.11
CA LYS A 158 -8.42 -18.94 7.68
C LYS A 158 -7.99 -18.80 6.21
N LYS A 159 -6.90 -19.47 5.82
CA LYS A 159 -6.40 -19.43 4.43
C LYS A 159 -7.36 -20.10 3.44
N LEU A 160 -8.01 -21.20 3.82
CA LEU A 160 -9.02 -21.87 2.99
C LEU A 160 -10.26 -20.99 2.80
N GLY A 161 -10.73 -20.30 3.83
CA GLY A 161 -11.83 -19.34 3.70
C GLY A 161 -11.49 -18.15 2.81
N GLN A 162 -10.28 -17.58 2.94
CA GLN A 162 -9.76 -16.55 2.04
C GLN A 162 -9.71 -17.04 0.59
N LEU A 163 -9.21 -18.25 0.37
CA LEU A 163 -9.16 -18.86 -0.95
C LEU A 163 -10.56 -19.09 -1.53
N PHE A 164 -11.51 -19.58 -0.73
CA PHE A 164 -12.91 -19.75 -1.13
C PHE A 164 -13.53 -18.42 -1.57
N TYR A 165 -13.31 -17.36 -0.80
CA TYR A 165 -13.76 -16.01 -1.14
C TYR A 165 -13.16 -15.51 -2.48
N LEU A 166 -11.83 -15.58 -2.63
CA LEU A 166 -11.15 -15.16 -3.87
C LEU A 166 -11.60 -15.98 -5.09
N GLN A 167 -11.87 -17.27 -4.91
CA GLN A 167 -12.42 -18.12 -5.96
C GLN A 167 -13.84 -17.70 -6.36
N ASN A 168 -14.67 -17.27 -5.41
CA ASN A 168 -16.00 -16.75 -5.71
C ASN A 168 -15.93 -15.41 -6.43
N LEU A 169 -15.04 -14.50 -6.04
CA LEU A 169 -14.75 -13.27 -6.79
C LEU A 169 -14.35 -13.53 -8.25
N LYS A 170 -13.43 -14.48 -8.48
CA LYS A 170 -13.02 -14.84 -9.84
C LYS A 170 -14.16 -15.41 -10.70
N LYS A 171 -15.14 -16.10 -10.08
CA LYS A 171 -16.32 -16.58 -10.81
C LYS A 171 -17.23 -15.42 -11.22
N LEU A 172 -17.27 -14.35 -10.43
CA LEU A 172 -18.05 -13.15 -10.71
C LEU A 172 -17.43 -12.34 -11.84
N GLU A 173 -16.11 -12.23 -11.94
CA GLU A 173 -15.44 -11.55 -13.08
C GLU A 173 -15.71 -12.22 -14.44
N ASN A 174 -16.01 -13.53 -14.46
CA ASN A 174 -16.26 -14.27 -15.71
C ASN A 174 -17.73 -14.25 -16.14
N ILE A 175 -18.61 -13.60 -15.39
CA ILE A 175 -20.04 -13.54 -15.69
C ILE A 175 -20.44 -12.06 -15.65
N ASP A 176 -20.91 -11.49 -16.77
CA ASP A 176 -21.63 -10.20 -16.82
C ASP A 176 -22.97 -10.29 -16.06
N ARG A 177 -22.94 -10.63 -14.77
CA ARG A 177 -24.09 -10.65 -13.88
C ARG A 177 -23.69 -10.00 -12.55
N PRO A 178 -24.56 -9.14 -11.99
CA PRO A 178 -24.34 -8.56 -10.68
C PRO A 178 -24.19 -9.66 -9.62
N PHE A 179 -23.50 -9.33 -8.52
CA PHE A 179 -23.35 -10.17 -7.34
C PHE A 179 -24.73 -10.56 -6.77
N GLU A 180 -25.29 -11.69 -7.22
CA GLU A 180 -26.59 -12.19 -6.77
C GLU A 180 -26.43 -13.18 -5.59
N GLU A 181 -25.69 -12.79 -4.55
CA GLU A 181 -25.71 -13.52 -3.28
C GLU A 181 -26.65 -12.83 -2.30
N SER A 182 -27.53 -13.61 -1.67
CA SER A 182 -28.43 -13.15 -0.61
C SER A 182 -27.85 -13.48 0.76
N CYS A 183 -28.03 -12.58 1.72
CA CYS A 183 -27.71 -12.82 3.12
C CYS A 183 -28.43 -14.08 3.61
N PRO A 184 -27.73 -15.10 4.15
CA PRO A 184 -28.35 -16.34 4.64
C PRO A 184 -29.28 -16.16 5.85
N VAL A 185 -29.23 -14.99 6.51
CA VAL A 185 -29.99 -14.69 7.72
C VAL A 185 -31.28 -13.94 7.38
N CYS A 186 -31.20 -12.78 6.71
CA CYS A 186 -32.38 -11.98 6.34
C CYS A 186 -32.93 -12.28 4.94
N CYS A 187 -32.21 -13.07 4.12
CA CYS A 187 -32.55 -13.35 2.72
C CYS A 187 -32.59 -12.13 1.79
N GLU A 188 -32.06 -10.97 2.22
CA GLU A 188 -31.91 -9.78 1.38
C GLU A 188 -30.67 -9.90 0.48
N LYS A 189 -30.71 -9.26 -0.69
CA LYS A 189 -29.58 -9.22 -1.62
C LYS A 189 -28.42 -8.41 -1.02
N LEU A 190 -27.20 -8.89 -1.21
CA LEU A 190 -25.98 -8.18 -0.83
C LEU A 190 -25.58 -7.26 -1.97
N GLU A 191 -25.95 -5.98 -1.94
CA GLU A 191 -25.73 -5.07 -3.08
C GLU A 191 -24.49 -4.18 -2.89
N ASP A 192 -24.50 -3.33 -1.86
CA ASP A 192 -23.49 -2.27 -1.72
C ASP A 192 -22.30 -2.64 -0.83
N SER A 193 -22.58 -3.27 0.31
CA SER A 193 -21.58 -3.66 1.30
C SER A 193 -22.03 -4.90 2.06
N TRP A 194 -21.07 -5.78 2.34
CA TRP A 194 -21.32 -6.99 3.10
C TRP A 194 -20.11 -7.40 3.91
N SER A 195 -20.34 -8.30 4.85
CA SER A 195 -19.32 -8.88 5.71
C SER A 195 -19.05 -10.33 5.33
N VAL A 196 -17.81 -10.77 5.56
CA VAL A 196 -17.36 -12.13 5.32
C VAL A 196 -16.71 -12.67 6.58
N LEU A 197 -17.19 -13.83 7.03
CA LEU A 197 -16.56 -14.56 8.14
C LEU A 197 -15.32 -15.33 7.65
N GLN A 198 -14.48 -15.80 8.58
CA GLN A 198 -13.29 -16.60 8.25
C GLN A 198 -13.56 -17.88 7.47
N CYS A 199 -14.78 -18.41 7.54
CA CYS A 199 -15.22 -19.55 6.75
C CYS A 199 -15.57 -19.20 5.30
N GLY A 200 -15.52 -17.93 4.91
CA GLY A 200 -15.83 -17.44 3.56
C GLY A 200 -17.33 -17.23 3.29
N HIS A 201 -18.19 -17.33 4.30
CA HIS A 201 -19.62 -17.07 4.16
C HIS A 201 -19.94 -15.57 4.31
N ASN A 202 -20.83 -15.09 3.45
CA ASN A 202 -21.20 -13.68 3.33
C ASN A 202 -22.50 -13.36 4.09
N PHE A 203 -22.54 -12.21 4.76
CA PHE A 203 -23.70 -11.71 5.52
C PHE A 203 -23.84 -10.19 5.34
N CYS A 204 -25.07 -9.66 5.35
CA CYS A 204 -25.28 -8.22 5.32
C CYS A 204 -24.82 -7.55 6.62
N LEU A 205 -24.55 -6.23 6.55
CA LEU A 205 -24.04 -5.46 7.69
C LEU A 205 -25.00 -5.45 8.89
N SER A 206 -26.32 -5.46 8.65
CA SER A 206 -27.31 -5.52 9.73
C SER A 206 -27.28 -6.86 10.46
N CYS A 207 -27.24 -7.98 9.72
CA CYS A 207 -27.21 -9.31 10.32
C CYS A 207 -25.91 -9.61 11.05
N ILE A 208 -24.75 -9.20 10.53
CA ILE A 208 -23.48 -9.40 11.25
C ILE A 208 -23.41 -8.56 12.53
N HIS A 209 -23.95 -7.34 12.52
CA HIS A 209 -24.03 -6.50 13.71
C HIS A 209 -24.94 -7.14 14.78
N MET A 210 -26.06 -7.76 14.39
CA MET A 210 -26.89 -8.52 15.33
C MET A 210 -26.16 -9.74 15.91
N LEU A 211 -25.33 -10.42 15.11
CA LEU A 211 -24.53 -11.56 15.59
C LEU A 211 -23.40 -11.13 16.54
N LEU A 212 -22.83 -9.94 16.34
CA LEU A 212 -21.84 -9.32 17.22
C LEU A 212 -22.45 -8.86 18.55
N ASN A 213 -23.68 -8.34 18.52
CA ASN A 213 -24.36 -7.72 19.65
C ASN A 213 -25.76 -8.34 19.89
N PRO A 214 -25.86 -9.58 20.38
CA PRO A 214 -27.15 -10.18 20.70
C PRO A 214 -27.79 -9.46 21.91
N SER A 215 -28.69 -8.51 21.62
CA SER A 215 -29.71 -7.90 22.49
C SER A 215 -29.48 -7.88 24.01
N GLU A 216 -29.08 -6.71 24.53
CA GLU A 216 -29.38 -5.98 25.80
C GLU A 216 -29.61 -6.72 27.14
N SER A 217 -29.58 -8.04 27.19
CA SER A 217 -29.83 -8.83 28.39
C SER A 217 -28.55 -9.54 28.78
N GLN A 218 -27.79 -8.82 29.61
CA GLN A 218 -26.58 -9.22 30.33
C GLN A 218 -25.25 -8.77 29.71
N SER A 219 -24.68 -7.73 30.35
CA SER A 219 -23.28 -7.28 30.34
C SER A 219 -22.71 -6.75 29.02
N SER A 220 -22.12 -5.55 29.11
CA SER A 220 -21.41 -4.77 28.08
C SER A 220 -20.15 -5.42 27.49
N ILE A 221 -20.15 -6.75 27.32
CA ILE A 221 -19.05 -7.51 26.75
C ILE A 221 -19.41 -7.79 25.30
N VAL A 222 -18.73 -7.10 24.39
CA VAL A 222 -18.75 -7.40 22.96
C VAL A 222 -18.43 -8.89 22.80
N ASN A 223 -19.27 -9.66 22.09
CA ASN A 223 -18.94 -11.05 21.82
C ASN A 223 -17.65 -11.09 20.99
N LEU A 224 -16.54 -11.50 21.63
CA LEU A 224 -15.24 -11.66 20.99
C LEU A 224 -15.23 -12.77 19.93
N ILE A 225 -16.25 -13.65 19.96
CA ILE A 225 -16.38 -14.84 19.12
C ILE A 225 -17.82 -14.94 18.59
N ILE A 226 -17.94 -15.06 17.28
CA ILE A 226 -19.19 -15.22 16.53
C ILE A 226 -19.22 -16.64 15.97
N LEU A 227 -20.37 -17.31 16.01
CA LEU A 227 -20.57 -18.58 15.31
C LEU A 227 -21.24 -18.33 13.97
N CYS A 228 -20.67 -18.85 12.88
CA CYS A 228 -21.27 -18.73 11.55
C CYS A 228 -22.65 -19.42 11.51
N PRO A 229 -23.74 -18.74 11.09
CA PRO A 229 -25.06 -19.35 10.95
C PRO A 229 -25.13 -20.54 9.98
N ILE A 230 -24.21 -20.62 9.01
CA ILE A 230 -24.19 -21.69 8.00
C ILE A 230 -23.40 -22.91 8.51
N CYS A 231 -22.13 -22.72 8.87
CA CYS A 231 -21.22 -23.83 9.20
C CYS A 231 -20.89 -23.97 10.69
N ARG A 232 -21.37 -23.04 11.54
CA ARG A 232 -21.10 -22.96 12.98
C ARG A 232 -19.62 -22.81 13.37
N GLU A 233 -18.76 -22.46 12.42
CA GLU A 233 -17.37 -22.15 12.71
C GLU A 233 -17.26 -20.88 13.54
N SER A 234 -16.38 -20.87 14.54
CA SER A 234 -16.10 -19.72 15.38
C SER A 234 -15.19 -18.74 14.67
N THR A 235 -15.62 -17.48 14.55
CA THR A 235 -14.85 -16.37 13.98
C THR A 235 -14.68 -15.30 15.05
N SER A 236 -13.45 -14.81 15.27
CA SER A 236 -13.26 -13.65 16.16
C SER A 236 -13.81 -12.38 15.52
N SER A 237 -14.32 -11.44 16.33
CA SER A 237 -14.81 -10.14 15.84
C SER A 237 -13.76 -9.37 15.03
N LYS A 238 -12.46 -9.52 15.36
CA LYS A 238 -11.33 -8.91 14.62
C LYS A 238 -11.09 -9.53 13.25
N ASP A 239 -11.57 -10.74 13.04
CA ASP A 239 -11.36 -11.50 11.82
C ASP A 239 -12.61 -11.50 10.91
N VAL A 240 -13.53 -10.55 11.12
CA VAL A 240 -14.63 -10.26 10.21
C VAL A 240 -14.13 -9.27 9.17
N TYR A 241 -14.23 -9.64 7.89
CA TYR A 241 -13.86 -8.78 6.79
C TYR A 241 -15.09 -8.03 6.29
N TYR A 242 -14.94 -6.76 5.96
CA TYR A 242 -15.98 -5.94 5.35
C TYR A 242 -15.56 -5.60 3.93
N ILE A 243 -16.49 -5.77 2.99
CA ILE A 243 -16.28 -5.50 1.58
C ILE A 243 -17.26 -4.41 1.19
N ASP A 244 -16.71 -3.35 0.62
CA ASP A 244 -17.46 -2.34 -0.09
C ASP A 244 -17.35 -2.66 -1.59
N SER A 245 -18.49 -2.74 -2.26
CA SER A 245 -18.55 -2.98 -3.70
C SER A 245 -17.82 -1.85 -4.44
N PRO A 246 -16.97 -2.16 -5.44
CA PRO A 246 -16.26 -1.15 -6.22
C PRO A 246 -17.18 -0.29 -7.09
N HIS A 247 -18.50 -0.53 -7.07
CA HIS A 247 -19.47 0.41 -7.65
C HIS A 247 -19.48 1.80 -6.98
N LEU A 248 -18.78 1.95 -5.84
CA LEU A 248 -18.47 3.24 -5.22
C LEU A 248 -17.05 3.76 -5.50
N GLN A 249 -16.31 3.18 -6.45
CA GLN A 249 -15.27 3.95 -7.12
C GLN A 249 -15.99 5.03 -7.93
N GLU A 250 -16.05 6.22 -7.35
CA GLU A 250 -16.41 7.45 -8.05
C GLU A 250 -15.79 7.38 -9.46
N GLU A 251 -16.59 7.57 -10.52
CA GLU A 251 -16.07 7.70 -11.88
C GLU A 251 -14.77 8.50 -11.82
N ASP A 252 -13.64 7.87 -12.16
CA ASP A 252 -12.34 8.48 -11.99
C ASP A 252 -12.21 9.53 -13.10
N ILE A 253 -12.81 10.70 -12.85
CA ILE A 253 -12.79 11.85 -13.74
C ILE A 253 -11.33 12.25 -13.84
N ASP A 254 -10.71 11.93 -14.98
CA ASP A 254 -9.33 12.28 -15.24
C ASP A 254 -9.23 13.79 -15.42
N ILE A 255 -8.44 14.43 -14.57
CA ILE A 255 -8.25 15.89 -14.57
C ILE A 255 -7.02 16.18 -15.41
N LYS A 256 -7.13 17.12 -16.35
CA LYS A 256 -5.97 17.63 -17.08
C LYS A 256 -5.10 18.46 -16.13
N GLY A 257 -3.81 18.16 -16.07
CA GLY A 257 -2.81 18.88 -15.28
C GLY A 257 -2.35 18.12 -14.02
N ASN A 258 -1.24 18.57 -13.42
CA ASN A 258 -0.71 18.00 -12.18
C ASN A 258 -0.91 18.99 -11.03
N TYR A 259 -1.97 18.78 -10.26
CA TYR A 259 -2.39 19.65 -9.16
C TYR A 259 -2.41 18.89 -7.83
N SER A 260 -2.45 19.62 -6.72
CA SER A 260 -2.59 19.01 -5.39
C SER A 260 -3.90 18.22 -5.28
N THR A 261 -3.95 17.28 -4.33
CA THR A 261 -5.12 16.44 -4.07
C THR A 261 -6.38 17.27 -3.84
N LYS A 262 -6.27 18.38 -3.11
CA LYS A 262 -7.39 19.29 -2.82
C LYS A 262 -7.89 20.03 -4.07
N VAL A 263 -7.01 20.63 -4.86
CA VAL A 263 -7.40 21.32 -6.11
C VAL A 263 -8.06 20.31 -7.06
N SER A 264 -7.47 19.14 -7.19
CA SER A 264 -7.99 18.04 -8.00
C SER A 264 -9.41 17.62 -7.55
N SER A 265 -9.62 17.40 -6.26
CA SER A 265 -10.94 17.03 -5.72
C SER A 265 -12.00 18.13 -5.94
N ILE A 266 -11.64 19.41 -5.81
CA ILE A 266 -12.56 20.53 -6.07
C ILE A 266 -12.97 20.54 -7.55
N VAL A 267 -12.02 20.39 -8.47
CA VAL A 267 -12.30 20.33 -9.91
C VAL A 267 -13.16 19.12 -10.25
N LYS A 268 -12.86 17.92 -9.72
CA LYS A 268 -13.71 16.73 -9.87
C LYS A 268 -15.15 17.00 -9.41
N CYS A 269 -15.32 17.62 -8.24
CA CYS A 269 -16.65 17.97 -7.73
C CYS A 269 -17.39 18.92 -8.66
N LEU A 270 -16.73 19.95 -9.19
CA LEU A 270 -17.33 20.89 -10.15
C LEU A 270 -17.73 20.21 -11.46
N ILE A 271 -16.91 19.28 -11.95
CA ILE A 271 -17.24 18.45 -13.13
C ILE A 271 -18.47 17.59 -12.84
N LYS A 272 -18.51 16.89 -11.70
CA LYS A 272 -19.69 16.09 -11.27
C LYS A 272 -20.96 16.93 -11.19
N ILE A 273 -20.87 18.14 -10.62
CA ILE A 273 -22.01 19.07 -10.54
C ILE A 273 -22.49 19.44 -11.95
N ARG A 274 -21.57 19.78 -12.86
CA ARG A 274 -21.90 20.16 -14.25
C ARG A 274 -22.49 19.00 -15.06
N HIS A 275 -22.03 17.76 -14.82
CA HIS A 275 -22.62 16.56 -15.45
C HIS A 275 -24.03 16.28 -14.96
N LYS A 276 -24.30 16.46 -13.66
CA LYS A 276 -25.64 16.31 -13.09
C LYS A 276 -26.59 17.41 -13.55
N ASP A 277 -26.11 18.65 -13.59
CA ASP A 277 -26.87 19.80 -14.09
C ASP A 277 -25.93 20.83 -14.73
N CYS A 278 -26.03 20.96 -16.05
CA CYS A 278 -25.24 21.90 -16.83
C CYS A 278 -25.53 23.38 -16.51
N SER A 279 -26.69 23.68 -15.90
CA SER A 279 -27.10 25.03 -15.50
C SER A 279 -26.72 25.38 -14.06
N ALA A 280 -26.21 24.41 -13.29
CA ALA A 280 -25.84 24.63 -11.90
C ALA A 280 -24.68 25.62 -11.80
N LYS A 281 -24.83 26.57 -10.87
CA LYS A 281 -23.80 27.57 -10.56
C LYS A 281 -23.21 27.30 -9.18
N SER A 282 -21.90 27.48 -9.08
CA SER A 282 -21.08 27.08 -7.95
C SER A 282 -20.22 28.25 -7.48
N LEU A 283 -20.23 28.51 -6.17
CA LEU A 283 -19.30 29.44 -5.53
C LEU A 283 -18.18 28.65 -4.88
N VAL A 284 -16.94 29.01 -5.15
CA VAL A 284 -15.76 28.43 -4.48
C VAL A 284 -15.14 29.48 -3.59
N PHE A 285 -15.17 29.24 -2.29
CA PHE A 285 -14.59 30.11 -1.27
C PHE A 285 -13.24 29.59 -0.80
N SER A 286 -12.30 30.52 -0.66
CA SER A 286 -10.99 30.30 -0.05
C SER A 286 -10.55 31.57 0.69
N THR A 287 -9.83 31.40 1.79
CA THR A 287 -9.08 32.47 2.47
C THR A 287 -7.72 32.70 1.83
N TRP A 288 -7.17 31.69 1.16
CA TRP A 288 -5.87 31.72 0.49
C TRP A 288 -6.04 32.19 -0.96
N ALA A 289 -5.48 33.35 -1.28
CA ALA A 289 -5.48 33.89 -2.63
C ALA A 289 -4.71 32.99 -3.61
N ASP A 290 -3.62 32.38 -3.16
CA ASP A 290 -2.80 31.47 -3.97
C ASP A 290 -3.58 30.22 -4.39
N LEU A 291 -4.43 29.68 -3.50
CA LEU A 291 -5.29 28.53 -3.83
C LEU A 291 -6.29 28.88 -4.93
N LEU A 292 -6.85 30.10 -4.90
CA LEU A 292 -7.74 30.57 -5.96
C LEU A 292 -6.98 30.70 -7.29
N TYR A 293 -5.74 31.18 -7.27
CA TYR A 293 -4.90 31.25 -8.47
C TYR A 293 -4.62 29.86 -9.08
N PHE A 294 -4.31 28.86 -8.26
CA PHE A 294 -4.14 27.48 -8.76
C PHE A 294 -5.45 26.89 -9.28
N LEU A 295 -6.59 27.22 -8.67
CA LEU A 295 -7.90 26.83 -9.19
C LEU A 295 -8.20 27.50 -10.54
N GLU A 296 -7.81 28.76 -10.78
CA GLU A 296 -7.96 29.37 -12.11
C GLU A 296 -7.26 28.54 -13.19
N GLN A 297 -5.99 28.19 -12.95
CA GLN A 297 -5.21 27.38 -13.89
C GLN A 297 -5.87 26.02 -14.15
N ALA A 298 -6.29 25.34 -13.07
CA ALA A 298 -6.92 24.03 -13.18
C ALA A 298 -8.27 24.08 -13.90
N LEU A 299 -9.08 25.12 -13.68
CA LEU A 299 -10.36 25.29 -14.35
C LEU A 299 -10.18 25.65 -15.83
N ASP A 300 -9.18 26.47 -16.17
CA ASP A 300 -8.83 26.80 -17.57
C ASP A 300 -8.36 25.55 -18.33
N GLU A 301 -7.44 24.75 -17.76
CA GLU A 301 -6.95 23.52 -18.39
C GLU A 301 -8.06 22.48 -18.59
N ASN A 302 -9.06 22.45 -17.70
CA ASN A 302 -10.19 21.52 -17.75
C ASN A 302 -11.43 22.09 -18.45
N GLU A 303 -11.30 23.23 -19.14
CA GLU A 303 -12.36 23.84 -19.95
C GLU A 303 -13.66 24.11 -19.16
N ILE A 304 -13.50 24.55 -17.90
CA ILE A 304 -14.61 24.91 -17.01
C ILE A 304 -14.75 26.43 -16.98
N PRO A 305 -15.84 27.01 -17.50
CA PRO A 305 -16.02 28.46 -17.49
C PRO A 305 -16.16 29.02 -16.08
N PHE A 306 -15.22 29.88 -15.69
CA PHE A 306 -15.20 30.51 -14.37
C PHE A 306 -15.00 32.03 -14.47
N VAL A 307 -15.25 32.69 -13.35
CA VAL A 307 -14.92 34.09 -13.12
C VAL A 307 -14.27 34.23 -11.74
N ASN A 308 -13.28 35.10 -11.60
CA ASN A 308 -12.62 35.38 -10.32
C ASN A 308 -12.88 36.82 -9.84
N LEU A 309 -13.21 36.99 -8.55
CA LEU A 309 -13.43 38.28 -7.89
C LEU A 309 -12.25 38.77 -7.04
N THR A 310 -11.08 38.17 -7.19
CA THR A 310 -9.85 38.59 -6.49
C THR A 310 -9.38 39.98 -6.95
N ASN A 311 -9.56 40.32 -8.22
CA ASN A 311 -9.17 41.63 -8.75
C ASN A 311 -10.30 42.67 -8.61
N ARG A 312 -10.09 43.63 -7.71
CA ARG A 312 -11.05 44.72 -7.41
C ARG A 312 -11.43 45.59 -8.63
N LYS A 313 -10.55 45.70 -9.65
CA LYS A 313 -10.80 46.56 -10.81
C LYS A 313 -11.96 46.07 -11.69
N ASN A 314 -12.15 44.75 -11.78
CA ASN A 314 -13.17 44.11 -12.61
C ASN A 314 -14.34 43.57 -11.79
N PHE A 315 -14.41 43.90 -10.50
CA PHE A 315 -15.34 43.29 -9.54
C PHE A 315 -16.80 43.30 -10.02
N GLN A 316 -17.34 44.47 -10.37
CA GLN A 316 -18.74 44.60 -10.78
C GLN A 316 -19.01 43.87 -12.11
N LYS A 317 -18.10 44.01 -13.08
CA LYS A 317 -18.21 43.34 -14.40
C LYS A 317 -18.24 41.82 -14.25
N ASN A 318 -17.34 41.27 -13.44
CA ASN A 318 -17.22 39.84 -13.18
C ASN A 318 -18.44 39.30 -12.43
N LEU A 319 -18.96 40.07 -11.47
CA LEU A 319 -20.19 39.75 -10.76
C LEU A 319 -21.41 39.70 -11.70
N ASP A 320 -21.55 40.71 -12.56
CA ASP A 320 -22.64 40.78 -13.54
C ASP A 320 -22.55 39.65 -14.57
N LEU A 321 -21.33 39.31 -15.01
CA LEU A 321 -21.08 38.16 -15.89
C LEU A 321 -21.53 36.84 -15.25
N PHE A 322 -21.19 36.61 -13.99
CA PHE A 322 -21.64 35.40 -13.28
C PHE A 322 -23.16 35.35 -13.15
N LYS A 323 -23.84 36.48 -12.91
CA LYS A 323 -25.31 36.50 -12.76
C LYS A 323 -26.03 36.31 -14.09
N GLN A 324 -25.62 37.05 -15.12
CA GLN A 324 -26.34 37.15 -16.38
C GLN A 324 -25.97 36.05 -17.37
N SER A 325 -24.73 35.55 -17.34
CA SER A 325 -24.31 34.52 -18.28
C SER A 325 -24.82 33.15 -17.86
N SER A 326 -25.35 32.39 -18.81
CA SER A 326 -25.65 30.97 -18.66
C SER A 326 -24.42 30.08 -18.92
N THR A 327 -23.34 30.64 -19.48
CA THR A 327 -22.13 29.89 -19.80
C THR A 327 -21.15 29.81 -18.64
N VAL A 328 -21.22 30.73 -17.69
CA VAL A 328 -20.32 30.78 -16.52
C VAL A 328 -20.98 30.01 -15.37
N ASN A 329 -20.37 28.89 -14.99
CA ASN A 329 -20.87 28.04 -13.92
C ASN A 329 -20.14 28.27 -12.60
N VAL A 330 -18.91 28.78 -12.60
CA VAL A 330 -18.08 28.85 -11.39
C VAL A 330 -17.67 30.29 -11.06
N LEU A 331 -17.78 30.66 -9.79
CA LEU A 331 -17.25 31.92 -9.26
C LEU A 331 -16.25 31.65 -8.15
N LEU A 332 -15.00 32.07 -8.39
CA LEU A 332 -13.93 32.05 -7.40
C LEU A 332 -14.00 33.34 -6.56
N LEU A 333 -14.19 33.18 -5.25
CA LEU A 333 -14.44 34.31 -4.35
C LEU A 333 -13.57 34.22 -3.09
N PRO A 334 -12.67 35.19 -2.86
CA PRO A 334 -12.00 35.31 -1.57
C PRO A 334 -13.03 35.50 -0.45
N LEU A 335 -12.89 34.73 0.64
CA LEU A 335 -13.84 34.75 1.74
C LEU A 335 -14.05 36.16 2.33
N ASN A 336 -12.95 36.92 2.45
CA ASN A 336 -12.97 38.30 2.95
C ASN A 336 -13.81 39.25 2.09
N VAL A 337 -13.95 38.96 0.79
CA VAL A 337 -14.76 39.77 -0.15
C VAL A 337 -16.23 39.32 -0.11
N GLY A 338 -16.49 38.03 0.13
CA GLY A 338 -17.84 37.49 0.33
C GLY A 338 -18.59 38.06 1.54
N ALA A 339 -17.86 38.58 2.53
CA ALA A 339 -18.44 39.18 3.74
C ALA A 339 -19.18 40.52 3.49
N ASN A 340 -18.92 41.21 2.37
CA ASN A 340 -19.37 42.59 2.11
C ASN A 340 -20.82 42.74 1.61
N GLY A 341 -21.71 41.77 1.86
CA GLY A 341 -23.15 41.94 1.57
C GLY A 341 -23.62 41.53 0.18
N LEU A 342 -22.86 40.70 -0.55
CA LEU A 342 -23.22 40.24 -1.89
C LEU A 342 -24.46 39.34 -1.86
N ASN A 343 -25.36 39.50 -2.84
CA ASN A 343 -26.53 38.62 -3.03
C ASN A 343 -26.27 37.69 -4.21
N MET A 344 -26.19 36.37 -3.95
CA MET A 344 -25.72 35.35 -4.91
C MET A 344 -26.70 34.18 -5.03
N ILE A 345 -28.01 34.50 -5.11
CA ILE A 345 -29.09 33.51 -5.22
C ILE A 345 -29.04 32.69 -6.53
N GLU A 346 -28.24 33.11 -7.51
CA GLU A 346 -28.05 32.38 -8.75
C GLU A 346 -27.23 31.09 -8.57
N ALA A 347 -26.44 30.98 -7.49
CA ALA A 347 -25.66 29.80 -7.18
C ALA A 347 -26.49 28.77 -6.40
N THR A 348 -26.27 27.48 -6.66
CA THR A 348 -26.90 26.38 -5.92
C THR A 348 -25.88 25.57 -5.13
N ASN A 349 -24.61 25.65 -5.49
CA ASN A 349 -23.54 24.92 -4.82
C ASN A 349 -22.56 25.89 -4.17
N VAL A 350 -22.19 25.61 -2.93
CA VAL A 350 -21.17 26.35 -2.18
C VAL A 350 -20.05 25.39 -1.83
N LEU A 351 -18.85 25.63 -2.34
CA LEU A 351 -17.66 24.84 -2.07
C LEU A 351 -16.75 25.65 -1.13
N LEU A 352 -16.48 25.11 0.05
CA LEU A 352 -15.50 25.64 1.00
C LEU A 352 -14.22 24.84 0.82
N ALA A 353 -13.20 25.48 0.24
CA ALA A 353 -11.94 24.81 -0.12
C ALA A 353 -11.15 24.36 1.13
N GLU A 354 -11.41 24.95 2.28
CA GLU A 354 -10.77 24.62 3.55
C GLU A 354 -11.73 24.85 4.73
N PRO A 355 -11.51 24.17 5.87
CA PRO A 355 -12.23 24.47 7.10
C PRO A 355 -11.80 25.84 7.66
N LEU A 356 -12.75 26.57 8.22
CA LEU A 356 -12.49 27.85 8.86
C LEU A 356 -12.52 27.69 10.37
N LEU A 357 -11.53 28.27 11.05
CA LEU A 357 -11.50 28.42 12.51
C LEU A 357 -12.70 29.20 13.07
N ASP A 358 -13.24 30.11 12.26
CA ASP A 358 -14.43 30.89 12.60
C ASP A 358 -15.58 30.47 11.67
N ASN A 359 -16.41 29.56 12.16
CA ASN A 359 -17.56 29.04 11.42
C ASN A 359 -18.62 30.14 11.14
N SER A 360 -18.63 31.25 11.88
CA SER A 360 -19.56 32.35 11.62
C SER A 360 -19.35 32.96 10.23
N LYS A 361 -18.08 33.01 9.76
CA LYS A 361 -17.74 33.48 8.41
C LYS A 361 -18.21 32.51 7.33
N ALA A 362 -18.14 31.20 7.57
CA ALA A 362 -18.69 30.19 6.66
C ALA A 362 -20.22 30.32 6.58
N LEU A 363 -20.91 30.39 7.72
CA LEU A 363 -22.36 30.57 7.77
C LEU A 363 -22.79 31.87 7.10
N GLN A 364 -22.03 32.95 7.27
CA GLN A 364 -22.30 34.22 6.60
C GLN A 364 -22.15 34.09 5.07
N ALA A 365 -21.13 33.37 4.59
CA ALA A 365 -20.91 33.11 3.17
C ALA A 365 -22.04 32.23 2.59
N ILE A 366 -22.43 31.16 3.28
CA ILE A 366 -23.54 30.29 2.90
C ILE A 366 -24.85 31.09 2.88
N GLY A 367 -25.09 31.96 3.85
CA GLY A 367 -26.26 32.84 3.92
C GLY A 367 -26.34 33.89 2.80
N ARG A 368 -25.30 34.05 1.96
CA ARG A 368 -25.38 34.86 0.73
C ARG A 368 -26.05 34.13 -0.43
N VAL A 369 -26.06 32.80 -0.36
CA VAL A 369 -26.65 31.90 -1.36
C VAL A 369 -27.98 31.36 -0.86
N HIS A 370 -27.97 30.79 0.35
CA HIS A 370 -29.16 30.30 1.02
C HIS A 370 -29.92 31.47 1.66
N ARG A 371 -30.59 32.25 0.82
CA ARG A 371 -31.30 33.48 1.19
C ARG A 371 -32.70 33.53 0.59
N ILE A 372 -33.59 34.31 1.21
CA ILE A 372 -34.92 34.62 0.68
C ILE A 372 -34.79 35.09 -0.78
N GLY A 373 -35.41 34.35 -1.71
CA GLY A 373 -35.30 34.55 -3.16
C GLY A 373 -34.64 33.38 -3.90
N GLN A 374 -33.94 32.48 -3.20
CA GLN A 374 -33.47 31.22 -3.76
C GLN A 374 -34.64 30.25 -3.97
N THR A 375 -34.75 29.67 -5.17
CA THR A 375 -35.82 28.72 -5.53
C THR A 375 -35.32 27.28 -5.63
N ARG A 376 -34.01 27.06 -5.62
CA ARG A 376 -33.36 25.75 -5.78
C ARG A 376 -32.67 25.32 -4.49
N GLU A 377 -32.58 24.00 -4.28
CA GLU A 377 -31.86 23.44 -3.13
C GLU A 377 -30.39 23.88 -3.13
N THR A 378 -29.87 24.26 -1.96
CA THR A 378 -28.50 24.72 -1.79
C THR A 378 -27.65 23.61 -1.17
N THR A 379 -26.61 23.16 -1.86
CA THR A 379 -25.69 22.13 -1.37
C THR A 379 -24.35 22.76 -0.96
N VAL A 380 -23.86 22.42 0.24
CA VAL A 380 -22.57 22.88 0.75
C VAL A 380 -21.58 21.72 0.74
N HIS A 381 -20.46 21.89 0.04
CA HIS A 381 -19.36 20.94 -0.05
C HIS A 381 -18.18 21.47 0.76
N LYS A 382 -17.68 20.70 1.71
CA LYS A 382 -16.51 21.05 2.54
C LYS A 382 -15.35 20.13 2.17
N PHE A 383 -14.21 20.71 1.79
CA PHE A 383 -13.01 19.96 1.45
C PHE A 383 -12.05 19.92 2.64
N ILE A 384 -11.83 18.72 3.16
CA ILE A 384 -11.02 18.45 4.36
C ILE A 384 -10.05 17.32 4.02
N ILE A 385 -8.77 17.49 4.37
CA ILE A 385 -7.76 16.45 4.23
C ILE A 385 -7.75 15.60 5.51
N LYS A 386 -7.91 14.28 5.37
CA LYS A 386 -7.85 13.31 6.48
C LYS A 386 -6.46 13.26 7.11
N ASP A 387 -6.41 12.94 8.40
CA ASP A 387 -5.18 12.82 9.19
C ASP A 387 -4.34 14.11 9.13
N THR A 388 -5.01 15.28 9.16
CA THR A 388 -4.36 16.59 9.19
C THR A 388 -5.05 17.55 10.13
N ILE A 389 -4.39 18.68 10.41
CA ILE A 389 -4.97 19.80 11.16
C ILE A 389 -6.33 20.27 10.62
N GLU A 390 -6.63 20.08 9.33
CA GLU A 390 -7.93 20.44 8.77
C GLU A 390 -9.07 19.58 9.32
N GLU A 391 -8.81 18.30 9.55
CA GLU A 391 -9.79 17.38 10.17
C GLU A 391 -10.05 17.78 11.61
N ASN A 392 -9.00 18.10 12.37
CA ASN A 392 -9.10 18.58 13.74
C ASN A 392 -9.93 19.87 13.82
N ILE A 393 -9.65 20.86 12.96
CA ILE A 393 -10.46 22.11 12.89
C ILE A 393 -11.92 21.79 12.55
N HIS A 394 -12.18 20.82 11.67
CA HIS A 394 -13.55 20.46 11.32
C HIS A 394 -14.31 19.82 12.49
N GLU A 395 -13.68 18.90 13.21
CA GLU A 395 -14.29 18.17 14.32
C GLU A 395 -14.53 19.07 15.55
N THR A 396 -13.67 20.06 15.83
CA THR A 396 -13.92 21.08 16.87
C THR A 396 -15.28 21.77 16.68
N HIS A 397 -15.67 22.05 15.44
CA HIS A 397 -16.95 22.69 15.15
C HIS A 397 -18.14 21.72 15.11
N LYS A 398 -17.91 20.42 15.12
CA LYS A 398 -18.95 19.39 15.13
C LYS A 398 -19.43 19.09 16.55
N SER A 399 -18.51 19.11 17.53
CA SER A 399 -18.84 19.00 18.95
C SER A 399 -19.62 20.20 19.48
N ASP A 400 -19.38 21.40 18.94
CA ASP A 400 -19.99 22.66 19.39
C ASP A 400 -21.45 22.89 18.90
N LEU A 401 -22.00 22.00 18.06
CA LEU A 401 -23.38 22.12 17.60
C LEU A 401 -24.44 21.99 18.72
N SER A 402 -24.04 21.67 19.96
CA SER A 402 -24.94 21.61 21.10
C SER A 402 -25.07 22.89 21.93
N GLU A 403 -24.16 23.87 21.87
CA GLU A 403 -24.30 25.08 22.70
C GLU A 403 -23.41 26.26 22.24
N SER A 404 -24.04 27.42 22.02
CA SER A 404 -23.47 28.77 21.87
C SER A 404 -22.82 29.18 20.53
N LEU A 405 -23.45 30.20 19.90
CA LEU A 405 -23.04 30.86 18.64
C LEU A 405 -21.89 31.88 18.79
N GLU A 406 -21.22 31.90 19.93
CA GLU A 406 -20.15 32.85 20.25
C GLU A 406 -19.06 32.17 21.07
N SER A 407 -18.26 31.28 20.46
CA SER A 407 -17.08 30.71 21.11
C SER A 407 -15.80 31.33 20.56
N SER A 408 -15.16 32.17 21.39
CA SER A 408 -13.76 32.51 21.22
C SER A 408 -12.93 31.24 21.44
N LEU A 409 -12.20 30.78 20.41
CA LEU A 409 -11.27 29.66 20.50
C LEU A 409 -10.38 29.78 21.74
N THR A 410 -10.37 28.77 22.60
CA THR A 410 -9.51 28.75 23.78
C THR A 410 -8.09 28.33 23.40
N VAL A 411 -7.12 28.63 24.28
CA VAL A 411 -5.74 28.15 24.09
C VAL A 411 -5.69 26.62 24.07
N GLN A 412 -6.58 25.96 24.82
CA GLN A 412 -6.67 24.50 24.84
C GLN A 412 -7.15 23.94 23.51
N ASP A 413 -8.16 24.55 22.89
CA ASP A 413 -8.67 24.14 21.57
C ASP A 413 -7.58 24.24 20.50
N LEU A 414 -6.75 25.29 20.57
CA LEU A 414 -5.61 25.45 19.66
C LEU A 414 -4.49 24.44 19.91
N MET A 415 -4.31 23.94 21.14
CA MET A 415 -3.34 22.88 21.43
C MET A 415 -3.80 21.55 20.86
N CYS A 416 -5.08 21.21 21.01
CA CYS A 416 -5.66 19.97 20.48
C CYS A 416 -5.62 19.87 18.95
N LEU A 417 -5.41 20.98 18.23
CA LEU A 417 -5.21 20.95 16.77
C LEU A 417 -3.92 20.24 16.33
N PHE A 418 -2.91 20.18 17.22
CA PHE A 418 -1.57 19.66 16.92
C PHE A 418 -1.23 18.37 17.66
N ASP A 419 -2.15 17.83 18.46
CA ASP A 419 -1.94 16.57 19.16
C ASP A 419 -2.25 15.40 18.21
N ASP A 420 -1.24 14.57 17.96
CA ASP A 420 -1.38 13.30 17.24
C ASP A 420 -1.88 12.24 18.26
N GLU A 421 -3.18 11.92 18.27
CA GLU A 421 -3.71 10.76 19.01
C GLU A 421 -3.45 9.43 18.28
#